data_AF-A0A516GTR0-F1
#
_entry.id   AF-A0A516GTR0-F1
#
_cell.length_a   1.000
_cell.length_b   1.000
_cell.length_c   1.000
_cell.angle_alpha   90.00
_cell.angle_beta   90.00
_cell.angle_gamma   90.00
#
_symmetry.space_group_name_H-M   'P 1'
#
loop_
_entity.id
_entity.type
_entity.pdbx_description
1 polymer ?
#
loop_
_entity_poly.entity_id
_entity_poly.type
_entity_poly.pdbx_seq_one_letter_code
_entity_poly.pdbx_strand_id
1 'polypeptide(L)' 'MLQILNDLQEALGTQDVIVSVTAKHLCVSSRGIKDQSSYTTTLEYGGQFSDTAIRQEFLNIVSQETL' A
#
# COMPACT_ATOMS: atom_id res chain seq x y z
N MET A 1 -4.22 5.16 6.41
CA MET A 1 -3.87 3.75 6.09
C MET A 1 -3.44 2.98 7.34
N LEU A 2 -2.77 3.65 8.29
CA LEU A 2 -2.54 3.16 9.66
C LEU A 2 -3.73 2.45 10.32
N GLN A 3 -4.96 2.95 10.13
CA GLN A 3 -6.16 2.27 10.66
C GLN A 3 -6.32 0.85 10.11
N ILE A 4 -6.11 0.63 8.80
CA ILE A 4 -6.20 -0.71 8.18
C ILE A 4 -5.11 -1.62 8.75
N LEU A 5 -3.89 -1.11 8.92
CA LEU A 5 -2.79 -1.86 9.53
C LEU A 5 -3.15 -2.30 10.96
N ASN A 6 -3.59 -1.35 11.80
CA ASN A 6 -3.91 -1.60 13.20
C ASN A 6 -5.09 -2.58 13.35
N ASP A 7 -6.16 -2.38 12.58
CA ASP A 7 -7.35 -3.25 12.63
C ASP A 7 -7.00 -4.68 12.21
N LEU A 8 -6.14 -4.86 11.20
CA LEU A 8 -5.65 -6.17 10.79
C LEU A 8 -4.75 -6.81 11.85
N GLN A 9 -3.86 -6.03 12.47
CA GLN A 9 -3.01 -6.53 13.54
C GLN A 9 -3.83 -7.00 14.75
N GLU A 10 -4.90 -6.28 15.11
CA GLU A 10 -5.83 -6.66 16.17
C GLU A 10 -6.62 -7.92 15.78
N ALA A 11 -7.24 -7.94 14.59
CA ALA A 11 -8.08 -9.04 14.14
C ALA A 11 -7.30 -10.36 13.95
N LEU A 12 -6.06 -10.28 13.50
CA LEU A 12 -5.20 -11.44 13.27
C LEU A 12 -4.34 -11.81 14.48
N GLY A 13 -4.27 -10.96 15.51
CA GLY A 13 -3.47 -11.19 16.71
C GLY A 13 -1.96 -11.21 16.45
N THR A 14 -1.49 -10.50 15.42
CA THR A 14 -0.05 -10.42 15.08
C THR A 14 0.33 -9.01 14.66
N GLN A 15 1.55 -8.60 14.98
CA GLN A 15 2.11 -7.34 14.50
C GLN A 15 2.71 -7.46 13.09
N ASP A 16 2.92 -8.69 12.61
CA ASP A 16 3.51 -8.99 11.32
C ASP A 16 2.47 -8.80 10.21
N VAL A 17 2.23 -7.55 9.84
CA VAL A 17 1.28 -7.17 8.79
C VAL A 17 1.92 -6.13 7.88
N ILE A 18 1.68 -6.25 6.56
CA ILE A 18 2.03 -5.27 5.54
C ILE A 18 0.81 -4.99 4.68
N VAL A 19 0.58 -3.71 4.37
CA VAL A 19 -0.56 -3.25 3.58
C VAL A 19 -0.03 -2.32 2.49
N SER A 20 -0.37 -2.62 1.22
CA SER A 20 -0.14 -1.75 0.07
C SER A 20 -1.47 -1.35 -0.54
N VAL A 21 -1.67 -0.05 -0.77
CA VAL A 21 -2.89 0.49 -1.38
C VAL A 21 -2.49 1.44 -2.48
N THR A 22 -2.93 1.12 -3.69
CA THR A 22 -2.80 1.98 -4.88
C THR A 22 -4.17 2.53 -5.23
N ALA A 23 -4.31 3.86 -5.24
CA ALA A 23 -5.57 4.52 -5.55
C ALA A 23 -5.39 5.58 -6.64
N LYS A 24 -6.43 5.74 -7.46
CA LYS A 24 -6.50 6.79 -8.48
C LYS A 24 -7.22 8.01 -7.92
N HIS A 25 -6.61 9.18 -8.02
CA HIS A 25 -7.21 10.43 -7.55
C HIS A 25 -8.05 11.09 -8.65
N LEU A 26 -9.33 10.73 -8.75
CA LEU A 26 -10.23 11.26 -9.78
C LEU A 26 -10.42 12.79 -9.72
N CYS A 27 -10.32 13.39 -8.53
CA CYS A 27 -10.41 14.85 -8.35
C CYS A 27 -9.23 15.62 -8.99
N VAL A 28 -8.06 15.00 -9.12
CA VAL A 28 -6.89 15.57 -9.81
C VAL A 28 -7.09 15.51 -11.34
N SER A 29 -7.82 14.50 -11.83
CA SER A 29 -8.08 14.32 -13.26
C SER A 29 -9.15 15.23 -13.86
N SER A 30 -9.95 15.92 -13.04
CA SER A 30 -11.17 16.63 -13.49
C SER A 30 -11.10 18.17 -13.49
N ARG A 31 -10.15 18.81 -12.79
CA ARG A 31 -9.97 20.28 -12.82
C ARG A 31 -8.49 20.64 -12.99
N GLY A 32 -8.09 20.90 -14.24
CA GLY A 32 -6.79 21.49 -14.57
C GLY A 32 -5.92 20.60 -15.46
N ILE A 33 -4.87 20.00 -14.89
CA ILE A 33 -3.85 19.25 -15.61
C ILE A 33 -4.48 17.93 -16.09
N LYS A 34 -4.51 17.70 -17.41
CA LYS A 34 -5.01 16.48 -18.06
C LYS A 34 -4.12 15.26 -17.80
N ASP A 35 -3.67 15.06 -16.56
CA ASP A 35 -2.95 13.86 -16.15
C ASP A 35 -3.98 12.81 -15.76
N GLN A 36 -4.33 11.95 -16.72
CA GLN A 36 -5.27 10.84 -16.51
C GLN A 36 -4.64 9.66 -15.77
N SER A 37 -3.38 9.79 -15.34
CA SER A 37 -2.55 8.72 -14.79
C SER A 37 -2.04 8.95 -13.36
N SER A 38 -2.60 9.91 -12.61
CA SER A 38 -2.19 10.09 -11.21
C SER A 38 -2.72 8.96 -10.33
N TYR A 39 -1.81 8.07 -9.95
CA TYR A 39 -1.98 7.08 -8.90
C TYR A 39 -1.13 7.48 -7.70
N THR A 40 -1.61 7.19 -6.51
CA THR A 40 -0.82 7.26 -5.29
C THR A 40 -0.81 5.87 -4.69
N THR A 41 0.39 5.34 -4.48
CA THR A 41 0.61 4.10 -3.74
C THR A 41 1.10 4.47 -2.34
N THR A 42 0.46 3.92 -1.32
CA THR A 42 0.87 4.06 0.07
C THR A 42 1.16 2.67 0.63
N LEU A 43 2.20 2.58 1.45
CA LEU A 43 2.65 1.34 2.09
C LEU A 43 2.73 1.57 3.60
N GLU A 44 2.09 0.69 4.36
CA GLU A 44 2.15 0.65 5.82
C GLU A 44 2.52 -0.76 6.26
N TYR A 45 3.37 -0.90 7.27
CA TYR A 45 3.85 -2.20 7.71
C TYR A 45 4.25 -2.21 9.19
N GLY A 46 4.23 -3.40 9.79
CA GLY A 46 4.64 -3.64 11.17
C GLY A 46 5.33 -5.00 11.34
N GLY A 47 5.93 -5.19 12.51
CA GLY A 47 6.57 -6.47 12.88
C GLY A 47 7.73 -6.84 11.95
N GLN A 48 7.76 -8.09 11.50
CA GLN A 48 8.79 -8.65 10.61
C GLN A 48 8.96 -7.87 9.29
N PHE A 49 7.92 -7.20 8.81
CA PHE A 49 8.00 -6.38 7.60
C PHE A 49 8.78 -5.07 7.79
N SER A 50 9.24 -4.78 9.01
CA SER A 50 10.27 -3.76 9.26
C SER A 50 11.61 -4.16 8.64
N ASP A 51 11.88 -5.47 8.53
CA ASP A 51 13.04 -5.98 7.79
C ASP A 51 12.88 -5.68 6.29
N THR A 52 13.88 -5.00 5.74
CA THR A 52 13.90 -4.62 4.33
C THR A 52 13.94 -5.82 3.40
N ALA A 53 14.62 -6.92 3.76
CA ALA A 53 14.70 -8.11 2.92
C ALA A 53 13.32 -8.76 2.74
N ILE A 54 12.62 -8.99 3.85
CA ILE A 54 11.27 -9.55 3.86
C ILE A 54 10.28 -8.63 3.15
N ARG A 55 10.36 -7.32 3.41
CA ARG A 55 9.52 -6.32 2.72
C ARG A 55 9.77 -6.30 1.21
N GLN A 56 11.01 -6.49 0.78
CA GLN A 56 11.35 -6.50 -0.65
C GLN A 56 10.74 -7.70 -1.37
N GLU A 57 10.67 -8.88 -0.73
CA GLU A 57 9.98 -10.04 -1.30
C GLU A 57 8.51 -9.73 -1.60
N PHE A 58 7.81 -9.09 -0.67
CA PHE A 58 6.43 -8.65 -0.86
C PHE A 58 6.30 -7.63 -2.01
N LEU A 59 7.14 -6.59 -2.01
CA LEU A 59 7.09 -5.54 -3.04
C LEU A 59 7.38 -6.09 -4.45
N ASN A 60 8.26 -7.07 -4.57
CA ASN A 60 8.56 -7.72 -5.84
C ASN A 60 7.35 -8.48 -6.40
N ILE A 61 6.52 -9.08 -5.54
CA ILE A 61 5.29 -9.78 -5.96
C ILE A 61 4.24 -8.76 -6.41
N VAL A 62 3.97 -7.74 -5.59
CA VAL A 62 2.91 -6.75 -5.86
C VAL A 62 3.23 -5.86 -7.07
N SER A 63 4.51 -5.57 -7.32
CA SER A 63 4.92 -4.75 -8.48
C SER A 63 4.79 -5.48 -9.82
N GLN A 64 4.59 -6.80 -9.83
CA GLN A 64 4.38 -7.58 -11.07
C GLN A 64 2.91 -7.64 -11.49
N GLU A 65 1.96 -7.31 -10.60
CA GLU A 65 0.56 -7.12 -10.98
C GLU A 65 0.40 -5.79 -11.73
N THR A 66 0.64 -5.85 -13.04
CA THR A 66 0.21 -4.79 -13.95
C THR A 66 -1.28 -4.99 -14.22
N LEU A 67 -2.13 -4.12 -13.67
CA LEU A 67 -3.53 -3.95 -14.10
C LEU A 67 -3.59 -3.19 -15.42
#